data_AF-A0A936DZ96-F1
#
_entry.id   AF-A0A936DZ96-F1
#
_cell.length_a   1.000
_cell.length_b   1.000
_cell.length_c   1.000
_cell.angle_alpha   90.00
_cell.angle_beta   90.00
_cell.angle_gamma   90.00
#
_symmetry.space_group_name_H-M   'P 1'
#
loop_
_entity.id
_entity.type
_entity.pdbx_description
1 polymer ?
#
loop_
_entity_poly.entity_id
_entity_poly.type
_entity_poly.pdbx_seq_one_letter_code
_entity_poly.pdbx_strand_id
1 'polypeptide(L)'
;MSNNRELKRLRDQKVEGKYFQGRIWVDDEDLQIVKTAGKVVPEFDQRFPKFETYRENIDGRYWFPTYTYGDDYLEFDRFRVHVKMVIKYKNYKQFQSDVKITESKKS
;
A
#
# COMPACT_ATOMS: atom_id res chain seq x y z
N MET A 1 7.77 14.86 12.06
CA MET A 1 9.15 15.04 11.55
C MET A 1 10.00 13.97 12.19
N SER A 2 10.53 13.01 11.41
CA SER A 2 11.35 11.92 11.96
C SER A 2 12.70 12.46 12.42
N ASN A 3 13.20 11.95 13.54
CA ASN A 3 14.41 12.42 14.20
C ASN A 3 15.66 12.03 13.39
N ASN A 4 16.59 12.96 13.14
CA ASN A 4 17.80 12.73 12.36
C ASN A 4 18.70 11.61 12.92
N ARG A 5 18.70 11.41 14.25
CA ARG A 5 19.41 10.28 14.90
C ARG A 5 18.79 8.93 14.55
N GLU A 6 17.46 8.88 14.43
CA GLU A 6 16.72 7.67 14.12
C GLU A 6 16.94 7.27 12.66
N LEU A 7 16.91 8.22 11.73
CA LEU A 7 17.22 7.98 10.32
C LEU A 7 18.64 7.44 10.12
N LYS A 8 19.63 7.99 10.84
CA LYS A 8 21.01 7.49 10.80
C LYS A 8 21.11 6.06 11.33
N ARG A 9 20.43 5.76 12.45
CA ARG A 9 20.34 4.39 12.99
C ARG A 9 19.69 3.43 12.00
N LEU A 10 18.61 3.82 11.32
CA LEU A 10 17.94 2.99 10.31
C LEU A 10 18.82 2.69 9.09
N ARG A 11 19.62 3.68 8.64
CA ARG A 11 20.64 3.48 7.58
C ARG A 11 21.74 2.51 8.04
N ASP A 12 22.31 2.77 9.22
CA ASP A 12 23.48 2.04 9.72
C ASP A 12 23.13 0.62 10.19
N GLN A 13 21.91 0.39 10.70
CA GLN A 13 21.43 -0.94 11.11
C GLN A 13 21.03 -1.86 9.95
N LYS A 14 21.10 -1.42 8.67
CA LYS A 14 20.44 -2.12 7.56
C LYS A 14 19.02 -2.53 7.96
N VAL A 15 18.19 -1.58 8.39
CA VAL A 15 16.78 -1.91 8.64
C VAL A 15 16.14 -2.24 7.29
N GLU A 16 15.99 -3.54 7.04
CA GLU A 16 15.38 -4.10 5.84
C GLU A 16 13.88 -3.83 5.87
N GLY A 17 13.46 -2.65 5.44
CA GLY A 17 12.03 -2.38 5.36
C GLY A 17 11.63 -1.04 4.78
N LYS A 18 10.65 -1.08 3.89
CA LYS A 18 9.77 0.04 3.58
C LYS A 18 8.51 -0.11 4.43
N TYR A 19 8.21 0.89 5.24
CA TYR A 19 7.06 0.94 6.14
C TYR A 19 6.04 1.95 5.65
N PHE A 20 4.78 1.75 6.01
CA PHE A 20 3.74 2.75 5.84
C PHE A 20 3.62 3.60 7.09
N GLN A 21 3.71 4.92 6.94
CA GLN A 21 3.38 5.88 7.99
C GLN A 21 2.16 6.69 7.54
N GLY A 22 1.09 6.62 8.32
CA GLY A 22 -0.15 7.29 7.96
C GLY A 22 -1.31 6.95 8.87
N ARG A 23 -2.51 7.21 8.36
CA ARG A 23 -3.79 6.91 8.99
C ARG A 23 -4.49 5.79 8.22
N ILE A 24 -5.16 4.93 8.97
CA ILE A 24 -5.99 3.84 8.48
C ILE A 24 -7.39 4.09 9.03
N TRP A 25 -8.39 4.08 8.15
CA TRP A 25 -9.80 4.14 8.52
C TRP A 25 -10.36 2.73 8.43
N VAL A 26 -11.05 2.34 9.48
CA VAL A 26 -11.66 1.04 9.66
C VAL A 26 -13.15 1.26 9.82
N ASP A 27 -13.95 0.50 9.08
CA ASP A 27 -15.40 0.42 9.21
C ASP A 27 -15.80 -0.12 10.60
N ASP A 28 -16.90 0.36 11.17
CA ASP A 28 -17.34 -0.01 12.52
C ASP A 28 -18.30 -1.20 12.57
N GLU A 29 -18.79 -1.70 11.43
CA GLU A 29 -19.63 -2.90 11.35
C GLU A 29 -18.77 -4.16 11.11
N ASP A 30 -18.01 -4.19 10.01
CA ASP A 30 -17.25 -5.37 9.58
C ASP A 30 -15.77 -5.35 10.00
N LEU A 31 -15.32 -4.25 10.65
CA LEU A 31 -13.94 -4.00 11.05
C LEU A 31 -12.94 -4.09 9.88
N GLN A 32 -13.39 -3.75 8.68
CA GLN A 32 -12.59 -3.77 7.45
C GLN A 32 -11.94 -2.41 7.20
N ILE A 33 -10.76 -2.41 6.58
CA ILE A 33 -10.11 -1.17 6.18
C ILE A 33 -10.87 -0.59 4.96
N VAL A 34 -11.32 0.65 5.07
CA VAL A 34 -12.03 1.38 3.99
C VAL A 34 -11.16 2.41 3.30
N LYS A 35 -10.16 2.94 4.01
CA LYS A 35 -9.21 3.92 3.47
C LYS A 35 -7.87 3.82 4.18
N THR A 36 -6.79 4.08 3.44
CA THR A 36 -5.46 4.37 4.01
C THR A 36 -4.95 5.68 3.42
N ALA A 37 -4.34 6.55 4.22
CA ALA A 37 -3.72 7.79 3.75
C ALA A 37 -2.40 7.99 4.45
N GLY A 38 -1.32 8.11 3.69
CA GLY A 38 0.01 8.16 4.26
C GLY A 38 1.08 8.11 3.20
N LYS A 39 2.26 7.64 3.61
CA LYS A 39 3.46 7.63 2.78
C LYS A 39 4.40 6.52 3.21
N VAL A 40 5.24 6.09 2.28
CA VAL A 40 6.28 5.09 2.54
C VAL A 40 7.48 5.76 3.21
N VAL A 41 7.99 5.15 4.28
CA VAL A 41 9.14 5.59 5.08
C VAL A 41 10.06 4.40 5.42
N PRO A 42 11.34 4.61 5.79
CA PRO A 42 12.07 5.86 5.74
C PRO A 42 12.34 6.32 4.30
N GLU A 43 12.50 7.63 4.12
CA GLU A 43 13.02 8.20 2.89
C GLU A 43 14.52 8.44 3.04
N PHE A 44 15.30 8.01 2.05
CA PHE A 44 16.75 8.16 2.03
C PHE A 44 17.20 8.92 0.80
N ASP A 45 17.52 8.23 -0.29
CA ASP A 45 17.77 8.86 -1.59
C ASP A 45 16.50 8.75 -2.47
N GLN A 46 15.66 7.77 -2.17
CA GLN A 46 14.31 7.64 -2.73
C GLN A 46 13.34 8.55 -1.98
N ARG A 47 12.42 9.16 -2.73
CA ARG A 47 11.27 9.91 -2.21
C ARG A 47 9.98 9.24 -2.67
N PHE A 48 8.96 9.29 -1.82
CA PHE A 48 7.63 8.73 -2.11
C PHE A 48 6.58 9.83 -1.96
N PRO A 49 5.57 9.90 -2.83
CA PRO A 49 4.47 10.83 -2.61
C PRO A 49 3.61 10.36 -1.44
N LYS A 50 2.96 11.29 -0.73
CA LYS A 50 1.77 10.94 0.04
C LYS A 50 0.67 10.47 -0.92
N PHE A 51 -0.04 9.43 -0.50
CA PHE A 51 -1.13 8.89 -1.25
C PHE A 51 -2.28 8.49 -0.33
N GLU A 52 -3.45 8.42 -0.92
CA GLU A 52 -4.65 7.87 -0.33
C GLU A 52 -5.11 6.69 -1.18
N THR A 53 -5.44 5.58 -0.55
CA THR A 53 -6.09 4.44 -1.20
C THR A 53 -7.48 4.26 -0.60
N TYR A 54 -8.48 4.30 -1.46
CA TYR A 54 -9.87 4.02 -1.15
C TYR A 54 -10.16 2.56 -1.50
N ARG A 55 -10.98 1.94 -0.66
CA ARG A 55 -11.43 0.58 -0.85
C ARG A 55 -12.95 0.57 -0.97
N GLU A 56 -13.46 -0.34 -1.77
CA GLU A 56 -14.89 -0.58 -1.93
C GLU A 56 -15.20 -2.03 -1.58
N ASN A 57 -16.37 -2.25 -1.00
CA ASN A 57 -16.91 -3.59 -0.77
C ASN A 57 -17.36 -4.18 -2.11
N ILE A 58 -16.66 -5.21 -2.58
CA ILE A 58 -17.00 -5.96 -3.78
C ILE A 58 -17.55 -7.32 -3.35
N ASP A 59 -18.67 -7.72 -3.94
CA ASP A 59 -19.37 -8.98 -3.67
C ASP A 59 -19.82 -9.17 -2.21
N GLY A 60 -19.95 -8.07 -1.45
CA GLY A 60 -20.49 -8.06 -0.10
C GLY A 60 -19.61 -8.70 0.97
N ARG A 61 -18.35 -9.06 0.65
CA ARG A 61 -17.47 -9.83 1.55
C ARG A 61 -16.08 -9.25 1.72
N TYR A 62 -15.54 -8.55 0.73
CA TYR A 62 -14.15 -8.11 0.74
C TYR A 62 -14.00 -6.66 0.28
N TRP A 63 -13.22 -5.89 1.04
CA TRP A 63 -12.89 -4.51 0.72
C TRP A 63 -11.60 -4.43 -0.09
N PHE A 64 -11.75 -4.27 -1.41
CA PHE A 64 -10.61 -4.19 -2.31
C PHE A 64 -10.22 -2.75 -2.62
N PRO A 65 -8.92 -2.46 -2.82
CA PRO A 65 -8.51 -1.15 -3.28
C PRO A 65 -9.07 -0.92 -4.69
N THR A 66 -9.81 0.16 -4.88
CA THR A 66 -10.38 0.55 -6.18
C THR A 66 -9.73 1.81 -6.73
N TYR A 67 -9.24 2.67 -5.84
CA TYR A 67 -8.71 3.97 -6.22
C TYR A 67 -7.55 4.39 -5.33
N THR A 68 -6.39 4.66 -5.93
CA THR A 68 -5.27 5.33 -5.25
C THR A 68 -5.00 6.67 -5.91
N TYR A 69 -4.93 7.70 -5.08
CA TYR A 69 -4.59 9.07 -5.50
C TYR A 69 -3.40 9.59 -4.71
N GLY A 70 -2.48 10.27 -5.39
CA GLY A 70 -1.42 11.04 -4.76
C GLY A 70 -1.18 12.31 -5.55
N ASP A 71 -1.00 13.42 -4.85
CA ASP A 71 -0.65 14.72 -5.44
C ASP A 71 0.24 15.43 -4.43
N ASP A 72 1.55 15.37 -4.67
CA ASP A 72 2.55 15.78 -3.70
C ASP A 72 3.80 16.30 -4.40
N TYR A 73 4.60 17.06 -3.67
CA TYR A 73 5.90 17.48 -4.12
C TYR A 73 7.00 16.69 -3.40
N LEU A 74 7.85 16.06 -4.18
CA LEU A 74 9.01 15.33 -3.69
C LEU A 74 10.18 16.30 -3.56
N GLU A 75 10.63 16.51 -2.33
CA GLU A 75 11.77 17.38 -2.01
C GLU A 75 13.06 16.56 -2.03
N PHE A 76 13.94 16.82 -2.99
CA PHE A 76 15.31 16.30 -3.04
C PHE A 76 16.28 17.42 -2.68
N ASP A 77 17.53 17.07 -2.33
CA ASP A 77 18.51 18.04 -1.82
C ASP A 77 18.78 19.23 -2.76
N ARG A 78 18.59 19.05 -4.07
CA ARG A 78 18.91 20.06 -5.10
C ARG A 78 17.70 20.55 -5.90
N PHE A 79 16.58 19.84 -5.83
CA PHE A 79 15.43 20.12 -6.68
C PHE A 79 14.15 19.55 -6.08
N ARG A 80 13.03 20.08 -6.56
CA ARG A 80 11.68 19.69 -6.16
C ARG A 80 10.93 19.17 -7.37
N VAL A 81 10.23 18.05 -7.23
CA VAL A 81 9.44 17.43 -8.31
C VAL A 81 7.99 17.36 -7.90
N HIS A 82 7.08 17.88 -8.73
CA HIS A 82 5.65 17.66 -8.56
C HIS A 82 5.26 16.29 -9.12
N VAL A 83 4.58 15.46 -8.31
CA VAL A 83 4.11 14.15 -8.72
C VAL A 83 2.62 14.04 -8.47
N LYS A 84 1.89 13.72 -9.54
CA LYS A 84 0.49 13.34 -9.49
C LYS A 84 0.31 11.89 -9.93
N MET A 85 -0.35 11.11 -9.11
CA MET A 85 -0.60 9.68 -9.29
C MET A 85 -2.10 9.40 -9.19
N VAL A 86 -2.62 8.67 -10.17
CA VAL A 86 -4.01 8.21 -10.19
C VAL A 86 -4.00 6.75 -10.64
N ILE A 87 -4.34 5.83 -9.73
CA ILE A 87 -4.44 4.40 -10.02
C ILE A 87 -5.89 3.98 -9.81
N LYS A 88 -6.48 3.33 -10.82
CA LYS A 88 -7.83 2.77 -10.76
C LYS A 88 -7.74 1.26 -10.98
N TYR A 89 -8.15 0.49 -9.98
CA TYR A 89 -8.27 -0.96 -10.09
C TYR A 89 -9.70 -1.29 -10.53
N LYS A 90 -9.83 -2.14 -11.53
CA LYS A 90 -11.12 -2.54 -12.11
C LYS A 90 -11.13 -4.03 -12.40
N ASN A 91 -12.33 -4.57 -12.60
CA ASN A 91 -12.56 -5.95 -13.02
C ASN A 91 -11.94 -6.97 -12.06
N TYR A 92 -12.13 -6.78 -10.75
CA TYR A 92 -11.74 -7.79 -9.78
C TYR A 92 -12.49 -9.09 -10.09
N LYS A 93 -11.75 -10.17 -10.28
CA LYS A 93 -12.32 -11.51 -10.49
C LYS A 93 -11.86 -12.38 -9.34
N GLN A 94 -12.81 -13.00 -8.65
CA GLN A 94 -12.49 -14.07 -7.71
C GLN A 94 -11.75 -15.17 -8.47
N PHE A 95 -10.52 -15.48 -8.08
CA PHE A 95 -9.81 -16.63 -8.62
C PHE A 95 -10.53 -17.89 -8.16
N GLN A 96 -11.30 -18.52 -9.04
CA GLN A 96 -11.84 -19.86 -8.84
C GLN A 96 -10.93 -20.84 -9.58
N SER A 97 -10.21 -21.67 -8.83
CA SER A 97 -9.48 -22.81 -9.40
C SER A 97 -10.33 -24.06 -9.27
N ASP A 98 -10.74 -24.65 -10.39
CA ASP A 98 -11.30 -25.99 -10.45
C ASP A 98 -10.20 -27.02 -10.16
N VAL A 99 -10.05 -27.42 -8.89
CA VAL A 99 -9.13 -28.50 -8.52
C VAL A 99 -9.86 -29.84 -8.68
N LYS A 100 -9.61 -30.53 -9.80
CA LYS A 100 -10.07 -31.92 -9.98
C LYS A 100 -8.99 -32.86 -9.45
N ILE A 101 -9.17 -33.36 -8.22
CA ILE A 101 -8.29 -34.36 -7.63
C ILE A 101 -8.56 -35.70 -8.31
N THR A 102 -7.63 -36.19 -9.12
CA THR A 102 -7.68 -37.55 -9.68
C THR A 102 -6.74 -38.46 -8.89
N GLU A 103 -7.32 -39.43 -8.20
CA GLU A 103 -6.57 -40.46 -7.49
C GLU A 103 -5.99 -41.47 -8.50
N SER A 104 -4.68 -41.69 -8.51
CA SER A 104 -4.08 -42.74 -9.34
C SER A 104 -4.26 -44.09 -8.64
N LYS A 105 -5.07 -44.99 -9.20
CA LYS A 105 -5.04 -46.39 -8.79
C LYS A 105 -3.65 -46.96 -9.10
N LYS A 106 -2.90 -47.33 -8.05
CA LYS A 106 -1.68 -48.13 -8.18
C LYS A 106 -2.03 -49.49 -8.77
N SER A 107 -1.34 -49.86 -9.85
CA SER A 107 -1.29 -51.22 -10.39
C SER A 107 -0.36 -52.09 -9.59
#